data_AF-A0A917TQV6-F1
#
_entry.id   AF-A0A917TQV6-F1
#
_cell.length_a   1.000
_cell.length_b   1.000
_cell.length_c   1.000
_cell.angle_alpha   90.00
_cell.angle_beta   90.00
_cell.angle_gamma   90.00
#
_symmetry.space_group_name_H-M   'P 1'
#
loop_
_entity.id
_entity.type
_entity.pdbx_description
1 polymer ?
#
loop_
_entity_poly.entity_id
_entity_poly.type
_entity_poly.pdbx_seq_one_letter_code
_entity_poly.pdbx_strand_id
1 'polypeptide(L)'
;MTHFDVASAAVEAALAAGARYADARVMHRRSESMTARNGEIEELSQDEDAGVGVRALVGSSWGFFAVPDLGRDAARRAGERATAIAKASATVPGPQVDLVDVEARVDSWASACEVDPLGVALSTKGDLLTAATAESHKAGADIAEGLYQIWDTRKWFVSSQGHRIDQHIRESGAGISATVIGDGETQRRSYPSYRGQYGTRGWELVDELDLQAHAARIAEEARALLTAPHCPAGETTLILGSEQMALQIHESVGHAIELDRILGWEAAFAGTSWLELSKLNQLRYGSELMNITIDPTIAGALGSFGYDDEGTPAQPRYAVRDGIWVGTLAGRDSAAVAGLDYAGSVRADGWARLPMVRMTNVGLVPGPHTLDEMIAATDDGVLMDFNRSWSIDDKRLNFQFGCEIGWEIKNGKLGRMLRNPTYTGIGPRFWGSMDMLSSDVTAWGTPNCGKGQPGQIGHTGHPAAAARFTNVRVGVRG
;
A
#
# COMPACT_ATOMS: atom_id res chain seq x y z
N MET A 1 7.64 -34.50 5.39
CA MET A 1 6.36 -33.91 4.98
C MET A 1 6.68 -32.57 4.35
N THR A 2 6.27 -32.33 3.11
CA THR A 2 6.45 -31.04 2.44
C THR A 2 5.43 -30.02 2.97
N HIS A 3 5.66 -28.72 2.80
CA HIS A 3 4.67 -27.69 3.17
C HIS A 3 3.34 -27.88 2.44
N PHE A 4 3.38 -28.36 1.20
CA PHE A 4 2.17 -28.73 0.47
C PHE A 4 1.43 -29.91 1.10
N ASP A 5 2.13 -30.91 1.66
CA ASP A 5 1.48 -32.03 2.35
C ASP A 5 0.75 -31.56 3.60
N VAL A 6 1.30 -30.56 4.31
CA VAL A 6 0.67 -29.92 5.48
C VAL A 6 -0.61 -29.21 5.06
N ALA A 7 -0.53 -28.34 4.05
CA ALA A 7 -1.69 -27.63 3.51
C ALA A 7 -2.77 -28.59 2.98
N SER A 8 -2.37 -29.64 2.26
CA SER A 8 -3.27 -30.66 1.72
C SER A 8 -3.99 -31.41 2.85
N ALA A 9 -3.27 -31.81 3.90
CA ALA A 9 -3.86 -32.51 5.04
C ALA A 9 -4.92 -31.65 5.77
N ALA A 10 -4.72 -30.34 5.84
CA ALA A 10 -5.71 -29.41 6.39
C ALA A 10 -6.96 -29.30 5.51
N VAL A 11 -6.79 -29.12 4.20
CA VAL A 11 -7.90 -29.03 3.23
C VAL A 11 -8.71 -30.33 3.20
N GLU A 12 -8.06 -31.49 3.14
CA GLU A 12 -8.71 -32.80 3.18
C GLU A 12 -9.54 -32.99 4.46
N ALA A 13 -9.00 -32.58 5.61
CA ALA A 13 -9.71 -32.67 6.89
C ALA A 13 -10.93 -31.73 6.94
N ALA A 14 -10.83 -30.51 6.37
CA ALA A 14 -11.95 -29.58 6.28
C ALA A 14 -13.08 -30.14 5.39
N LEU A 15 -12.74 -30.72 4.24
CA LEU A 15 -13.71 -31.38 3.35
C LEU A 15 -14.39 -32.58 4.04
N ALA A 16 -13.61 -33.44 4.68
CA ALA A 16 -14.13 -34.59 5.44
C ALA A 16 -15.04 -34.15 6.61
N ALA A 17 -14.78 -32.98 7.19
CA ALA A 17 -15.61 -32.37 8.23
C ALA A 17 -16.88 -31.70 7.67
N GLY A 18 -17.07 -31.63 6.35
CA GLY A 18 -18.29 -31.15 5.70
C GLY A 18 -18.22 -29.74 5.10
N ALA A 19 -17.03 -29.20 4.89
CA ALA A 19 -16.86 -27.99 4.09
C ALA A 19 -17.16 -28.28 2.61
N ARG A 20 -17.87 -27.36 1.92
CA ARG A 20 -18.08 -27.44 0.46
C ARG A 20 -16.87 -26.93 -0.32
N TYR A 21 -16.10 -26.05 0.30
CA TYR A 21 -14.83 -25.52 -0.21
C TYR A 21 -13.90 -25.29 0.98
N ALA A 22 -12.60 -25.50 0.77
CA ALA A 22 -11.57 -25.17 1.74
C ALA A 22 -10.27 -24.79 1.05
N ASP A 23 -9.50 -23.92 1.68
CA ASP A 23 -8.11 -23.65 1.31
C ASP A 23 -7.21 -23.55 2.54
N ALA A 24 -5.92 -23.81 2.33
CA ALA A 24 -4.90 -23.70 3.34
C ALA A 24 -3.67 -23.01 2.77
N ARG A 25 -3.10 -22.09 3.56
CA ARG A 25 -1.86 -21.40 3.26
C ARG A 25 -0.86 -21.65 4.37
N VAL A 26 0.23 -22.34 4.03
CA VAL A 26 1.42 -22.40 4.87
C VAL A 26 2.29 -21.20 4.54
N MET A 27 2.81 -20.50 5.54
CA MET A 27 3.76 -19.40 5.33
C MET A 27 4.98 -19.55 6.21
N HIS A 28 6.12 -19.14 5.68
CA HIS A 28 7.34 -18.84 6.42
C HIS A 28 7.69 -17.38 6.15
N ARG A 29 7.85 -16.57 7.20
CA ARG A 29 8.23 -15.16 7.07
C ARG A 29 9.49 -14.93 7.88
N ARG A 30 10.45 -14.25 7.27
CA ARG A 30 11.59 -13.65 7.95
C ARG A 30 11.50 -12.14 7.76
N SER A 31 11.80 -11.37 8.79
CA SER A 31 11.94 -9.92 8.67
C SER A 31 13.18 -9.44 9.40
N GLU A 32 13.74 -8.36 8.87
CA GLU A 32 14.83 -7.63 9.49
C GLU A 32 14.58 -6.14 9.35
N SER A 33 14.84 -5.38 10.42
CA SER A 33 14.83 -3.92 10.37
C SER A 33 15.89 -3.36 11.28
N MET A 34 16.49 -2.25 10.86
CA MET A 34 17.40 -1.47 11.70
C MET A 34 17.01 -0.01 11.64
N THR A 35 17.15 0.67 12.78
CA THR A 35 16.99 2.12 12.88
C THR A 35 18.27 2.76 13.40
N ALA A 36 18.54 3.97 12.95
CA ALA A 36 19.64 4.79 13.44
C ALA A 36 19.16 6.21 13.74
N ARG A 37 19.78 6.85 14.72
CA ARG A 37 19.57 8.24 15.07
C ARG A 37 20.92 8.93 15.28
N ASN A 38 21.10 10.10 14.65
CA ASN A 38 22.25 10.98 14.86
C ASN A 38 23.62 10.29 14.76
N GLY A 39 23.77 9.30 13.88
CA GLY A 39 25.02 8.55 13.70
C GLY A 39 25.17 7.31 14.58
N GLU A 40 24.17 6.96 15.39
CA GLU A 40 24.18 5.79 16.27
C GLU A 40 23.04 4.84 15.91
N ILE A 41 23.28 3.53 16.00
CA ILE A 41 22.22 2.52 15.83
C ILE A 41 21.35 2.51 17.08
N GLU A 42 20.04 2.62 16.89
CA GLU A 42 19.04 2.59 17.97
C GLU A 42 18.49 1.18 18.19
N GLU A 43 18.13 0.50 17.10
CA GLU A 43 17.47 -0.81 17.16
C GLU A 43 17.86 -1.69 15.99
N LEU A 44 17.97 -3.00 16.25
CA LEU A 44 18.01 -4.07 15.25
C LEU A 44 16.97 -5.12 15.66
N SER A 45 16.01 -5.40 14.79
CA SER A 45 15.06 -6.51 14.94
C SER A 45 15.29 -7.55 13.85
N GLN A 46 15.24 -8.82 14.25
CA GLN A 46 15.22 -9.98 13.36
C GLN A 46 14.17 -10.96 13.87
N ASP A 47 13.20 -11.26 13.02
CA ASP A 47 12.06 -12.10 13.36
C ASP A 47 11.91 -13.21 12.33
N GLU A 48 11.51 -14.40 12.79
CA GLU A 48 11.11 -15.51 11.94
C GLU A 48 9.84 -16.15 12.50
N ASP A 49 8.85 -16.35 11.64
CA ASP A 49 7.62 -17.06 11.99
C ASP A 49 7.19 -18.03 10.90
N ALA A 50 6.43 -19.04 11.31
CA ALA A 50 5.85 -20.01 10.40
C ALA A 50 4.55 -20.60 10.95
N GLY A 51 3.67 -21.01 10.05
CA GLY A 51 2.43 -21.68 10.41
C GLY A 51 1.51 -21.91 9.23
N VAL A 52 0.35 -22.49 9.52
CA VAL A 52 -0.70 -22.79 8.54
C VAL A 52 -2.00 -22.10 8.94
N GLY A 53 -2.58 -21.35 8.00
CA GLY A 53 -3.93 -20.81 8.09
C GLY A 53 -4.88 -21.60 7.18
N VAL A 54 -6.08 -21.89 7.66
CA VAL A 54 -7.07 -22.71 6.93
C VAL A 54 -8.40 -21.99 6.89
N ARG A 55 -8.98 -21.82 5.69
CA ARG A 55 -10.36 -21.39 5.51
C ARG A 55 -11.23 -22.57 5.12
N ALA A 56 -12.45 -22.59 5.65
CA ALA A 56 -13.49 -23.55 5.28
C ALA A 56 -14.81 -22.82 5.05
N LEU A 57 -15.52 -23.22 4.00
CA LEU A 57 -16.84 -22.69 3.65
C LEU A 57 -17.90 -23.78 3.84
N VAL A 58 -18.89 -23.52 4.68
CA VAL A 58 -20.05 -24.42 4.92
C VAL A 58 -21.33 -23.64 4.61
N GLY A 59 -22.10 -24.10 3.62
CA GLY A 59 -23.21 -23.30 3.10
C GLY A 59 -22.68 -21.98 2.52
N SER A 60 -23.08 -20.86 3.12
CA SER A 60 -22.60 -19.50 2.78
C SER A 60 -21.68 -18.89 3.85
N SER A 61 -21.26 -19.66 4.85
CA SER A 61 -20.51 -19.13 6.00
C SER A 61 -19.07 -19.60 6.03
N TRP A 62 -18.16 -18.64 6.15
CA TRP A 62 -16.73 -18.87 6.32
C TRP A 62 -16.38 -19.19 7.78
N GLY A 63 -15.37 -20.04 7.94
CA GLY A 63 -14.63 -20.23 9.17
C GLY A 63 -13.14 -20.24 8.89
N PHE A 64 -12.36 -19.71 9.84
CA PHE A 64 -10.91 -19.64 9.74
C PHE A 64 -10.26 -20.10 11.03
N PHE A 65 -9.18 -20.85 10.90
CA PHE A 65 -8.34 -21.25 12.03
C PHE A 65 -6.89 -21.37 11.58
N ALA A 66 -5.96 -21.06 12.48
CA ALA A 66 -4.54 -21.09 12.17
C ALA A 66 -3.73 -21.65 13.33
N VAL A 67 -2.63 -22.34 13.02
CA VAL A 67 -1.71 -22.93 14.01
C VAL A 67 -0.25 -22.78 13.55
N PRO A 68 0.70 -22.56 14.49
CA PRO A 68 2.12 -22.51 14.16
C PRO A 68 2.75 -23.91 13.97
N ASP A 69 2.09 -24.96 14.45
CA ASP A 69 2.55 -26.35 14.31
C ASP A 69 2.25 -26.87 12.90
N LEU A 70 3.31 -27.08 12.11
CA LEU A 70 3.27 -27.64 10.75
C LEU A 70 3.23 -29.18 10.72
N GLY A 71 2.97 -29.84 11.84
CA GLY A 71 2.71 -31.27 11.90
C GLY A 71 1.37 -31.65 11.27
N ARG A 72 1.32 -32.85 10.64
CA ARG A 72 0.12 -33.36 9.97
C ARG A 72 -1.13 -33.31 10.83
N ASP A 73 -1.03 -33.76 12.08
CA ASP A 73 -2.17 -33.86 12.98
C ASP A 73 -2.67 -32.47 13.40
N ALA A 74 -1.76 -31.50 13.59
CA ALA A 74 -2.13 -30.12 13.86
C ALA A 74 -2.83 -29.47 12.65
N ALA A 75 -2.32 -29.69 11.45
CA ALA A 75 -2.95 -29.21 10.22
C ALA A 75 -4.35 -29.80 10.01
N ARG A 76 -4.53 -31.10 10.23
CA ARG A 76 -5.85 -31.75 10.18
C ARG A 76 -6.82 -31.15 11.21
N ARG A 77 -6.39 -30.99 12.47
CA ARG A 77 -7.17 -30.33 13.51
C ARG A 77 -7.53 -28.89 13.14
N ALA A 78 -6.63 -28.17 12.48
CA ALA A 78 -6.90 -26.81 12.00
C ALA A 78 -8.03 -26.79 10.95
N GLY A 79 -8.01 -27.73 9.99
CA GLY A 79 -9.10 -27.88 9.02
C GLY A 79 -10.45 -28.27 9.65
N GLU A 80 -10.44 -29.20 10.60
CA GLU A 80 -11.62 -29.57 11.38
C GLU A 80 -12.18 -28.37 12.17
N ARG A 81 -11.29 -27.58 12.80
CA ARG A 81 -11.68 -26.42 13.61
C ARG A 81 -12.20 -25.27 12.75
N ALA A 82 -11.57 -24.96 11.62
CA ALA A 82 -12.06 -23.98 10.66
C ALA A 82 -13.48 -24.36 10.19
N THR A 83 -13.71 -25.64 9.90
CA THR A 83 -15.03 -26.15 9.50
C THR A 83 -16.05 -26.07 10.63
N ALA A 84 -15.65 -26.36 11.88
CA ALA A 84 -16.53 -26.22 13.03
C ALA A 84 -16.94 -24.75 13.27
N ILE A 85 -16.03 -23.79 13.07
CA ILE A 85 -16.34 -22.36 13.11
C ILE A 85 -17.32 -22.00 11.99
N ALA A 86 -17.08 -22.47 10.76
CA ALA A 86 -17.98 -22.24 9.62
C ALA A 86 -19.39 -22.77 9.89
N LYS A 87 -19.52 -23.98 10.45
CA LYS A 87 -20.82 -24.56 10.87
C LYS A 87 -21.52 -23.74 11.94
N ALA A 88 -20.78 -23.22 12.92
CA ALA A 88 -21.34 -22.36 13.95
C ALA A 88 -21.87 -21.05 13.34
N SER A 89 -21.11 -20.42 12.45
CA SER A 89 -21.54 -19.24 11.70
C SER A 89 -22.77 -19.51 10.83
N ALA A 90 -22.86 -20.70 10.21
CA ALA A 90 -23.99 -21.12 9.38
C ALA A 90 -25.31 -21.31 10.14
N THR A 91 -25.32 -21.23 11.48
CA THR A 91 -26.57 -21.26 12.26
C THR A 91 -27.40 -19.97 12.10
N VAL A 92 -26.76 -18.88 11.67
CA VAL A 92 -27.40 -17.61 11.30
C VAL A 92 -26.87 -17.23 9.91
N PRO A 93 -27.30 -17.93 8.85
CA PRO A 93 -26.68 -17.78 7.54
C PRO A 93 -26.99 -16.42 6.94
N GLY A 94 -25.97 -15.82 6.30
CA GLY A 94 -26.15 -14.70 5.39
C GLY A 94 -26.72 -15.15 4.04
N PRO A 95 -26.85 -14.22 3.07
CA PRO A 95 -27.15 -14.55 1.68
C PRO A 95 -26.26 -15.67 1.15
N GLN A 96 -26.72 -16.40 0.13
CA GLN A 96 -25.89 -17.41 -0.52
C GLN A 96 -24.60 -16.74 -1.03
N VAL A 97 -23.46 -17.31 -0.64
CA VAL A 97 -22.14 -16.90 -1.12
C VAL A 97 -21.67 -17.95 -2.10
N ASP A 98 -21.53 -17.53 -3.35
CA ASP A 98 -20.81 -18.28 -4.37
C ASP A 98 -19.41 -17.67 -4.54
N LEU A 99 -18.53 -18.39 -5.24
CA LEU A 99 -17.18 -17.93 -5.53
C LEU A 99 -17.08 -17.75 -7.04
N VAL A 100 -16.54 -16.61 -7.48
CA VAL A 100 -16.11 -16.47 -8.87
C VAL A 100 -15.14 -17.62 -9.20
N ASP A 101 -15.36 -18.26 -10.34
CA ASP A 101 -14.55 -19.38 -10.77
C ASP A 101 -13.14 -18.92 -11.14
N VAL A 102 -12.16 -19.68 -10.66
CA VAL A 102 -10.75 -19.51 -10.99
C VAL A 102 -10.24 -20.87 -11.43
N GLU A 103 -9.53 -20.90 -12.56
CA GLU A 103 -8.92 -22.12 -13.05
C GLU A 103 -7.88 -22.63 -12.03
N ALA A 104 -8.00 -23.89 -11.62
CA ALA A 104 -7.04 -24.51 -10.73
C ALA A 104 -5.64 -24.55 -11.36
N ARG A 105 -4.62 -24.14 -10.59
CA ARG A 105 -3.23 -24.04 -11.05
C ARG A 105 -2.28 -24.81 -10.14
N VAL A 106 -1.31 -25.48 -10.76
CA VAL A 106 -0.09 -25.98 -10.12
C VAL A 106 1.05 -25.16 -10.66
N ASP A 107 1.62 -24.29 -9.83
CA ASP A 107 2.57 -23.27 -10.29
C ASP A 107 3.49 -22.77 -9.19
N SER A 108 4.57 -22.09 -9.58
CA SER A 108 5.53 -21.44 -8.70
C SER A 108 5.83 -20.03 -9.22
N TRP A 109 5.92 -19.07 -8.30
CA TRP A 109 6.31 -17.70 -8.65
C TRP A 109 7.29 -17.12 -7.63
N ALA A 110 8.21 -16.28 -8.09
CA ALA A 110 9.09 -15.52 -7.21
C ALA A 110 9.24 -14.08 -7.70
N SER A 111 9.26 -13.16 -6.73
CA SER A 111 9.67 -11.77 -6.96
C SER A 111 11.11 -11.70 -7.49
N ALA A 112 11.38 -10.70 -8.33
CA ALA A 112 12.75 -10.38 -8.73
C ALA A 112 13.57 -9.94 -7.50
N CYS A 113 14.83 -10.35 -7.45
CA CYS A 113 15.75 -10.02 -6.38
C CYS A 113 17.16 -10.23 -6.90
N GLU A 114 17.89 -9.14 -7.12
CA GLU A 114 19.26 -9.21 -7.63
C GLU A 114 20.25 -9.47 -6.49
N VAL A 115 20.07 -8.76 -5.37
CA VAL A 115 20.87 -8.93 -4.16
C VAL A 115 19.95 -9.37 -3.02
N ASP A 116 20.21 -10.56 -2.46
CA ASP A 116 19.46 -11.03 -1.28
C ASP A 116 19.65 -10.05 -0.11
N PRO A 117 18.58 -9.33 0.31
CA PRO A 117 18.71 -8.31 1.33
C PRO A 117 19.06 -8.90 2.70
N LEU A 118 18.70 -10.14 3.00
CA LEU A 118 19.10 -10.81 4.25
C LEU A 118 20.55 -11.32 4.19
N GLY A 119 21.12 -11.45 2.98
CA GLY A 119 22.50 -11.85 2.76
C GLY A 119 23.52 -10.72 2.93
N VAL A 120 23.09 -9.46 2.87
CA VAL A 120 23.96 -8.29 3.08
C VAL A 120 24.37 -8.19 4.56
N ALA A 121 25.66 -7.97 4.81
CA ALA A 121 26.23 -7.91 6.16
C ALA A 121 25.59 -6.79 7.00
N LEU A 122 25.25 -7.09 8.25
CA LEU A 122 24.67 -6.11 9.18
C LEU A 122 25.54 -4.86 9.36
N SER A 123 26.87 -5.01 9.31
CA SER A 123 27.80 -3.87 9.37
C SER A 123 27.62 -2.93 8.18
N THR A 124 27.48 -3.44 6.96
CA THR A 124 27.24 -2.62 5.76
C THR A 124 25.94 -1.84 5.87
N LYS A 125 24.88 -2.49 6.37
CA LYS A 125 23.57 -1.83 6.56
C LYS A 125 23.61 -0.79 7.67
N GLY A 126 24.31 -1.07 8.76
CA GLY A 126 24.52 -0.15 9.87
C GLY A 126 25.38 1.06 9.48
N ASP A 127 26.47 0.83 8.75
CA ASP A 127 27.36 1.89 8.24
C ASP A 127 26.59 2.85 7.33
N LEU A 128 25.70 2.33 6.46
CA LEU A 128 24.82 3.15 5.62
C LEU A 128 23.95 4.10 6.46
N LEU A 129 23.21 3.56 7.44
CA LEU A 129 22.28 4.37 8.24
C LEU A 129 23.01 5.35 9.18
N THR A 130 24.09 4.93 9.81
CA THR A 130 24.89 5.80 10.69
C THR A 130 25.54 6.92 9.89
N ALA A 131 26.13 6.64 8.71
CA ALA A 131 26.72 7.66 7.86
C ALA A 131 25.69 8.70 7.38
N ALA A 132 24.52 8.24 6.90
CA ALA A 132 23.47 9.14 6.43
C ALA A 132 22.90 10.02 7.56
N THR A 133 22.61 9.44 8.73
CA THR A 133 22.06 10.21 9.86
C THR A 133 23.10 11.14 10.49
N ALA A 134 24.37 10.75 10.55
CA ALA A 134 25.46 11.62 11.00
C ALA A 134 25.63 12.83 10.09
N GLU A 135 25.61 12.64 8.76
CA GLU A 135 25.74 13.75 7.81
C GLU A 135 24.53 14.70 7.89
N SER A 136 23.31 14.16 8.00
CA SER A 136 22.10 14.98 8.20
C SER A 136 22.17 15.80 9.51
N HIS A 137 22.63 15.19 10.60
CA HIS A 137 22.78 15.89 11.88
C HIS A 137 23.84 16.99 11.79
N LYS A 138 25.00 16.70 11.18
CA LYS A 138 26.07 17.67 10.92
C LYS A 138 25.63 18.84 10.03
N ALA A 139 24.76 18.57 9.04
CA ALA A 139 24.17 19.59 8.16
C ALA A 139 23.09 20.44 8.84
N GLY A 140 22.76 20.15 10.11
CA GLY A 140 21.91 20.99 10.93
C GLY A 140 20.52 20.42 11.20
N ALA A 141 20.29 19.12 11.08
CA ALA A 141 19.13 18.48 11.71
C ALA A 141 19.33 18.38 13.22
N ASP A 142 18.29 18.67 14.02
CA ASP A 142 18.36 18.47 15.47
C ASP A 142 18.12 16.98 15.83
N ILE A 143 17.33 16.30 15.01
CA ILE A 143 17.13 14.85 15.04
C ILE A 143 17.18 14.32 13.60
N ALA A 144 18.16 13.46 13.30
CA ALA A 144 18.28 12.76 12.04
C ALA A 144 18.01 11.26 12.27
N GLU A 145 17.04 10.69 11.54
CA GLU A 145 16.63 9.30 11.68
C GLU A 145 16.77 8.58 10.34
N GLY A 146 17.20 7.32 10.38
CA GLY A 146 17.30 6.44 9.23
C GLY A 146 16.77 5.06 9.57
N LEU A 147 16.17 4.40 8.59
CA LEU A 147 15.67 3.04 8.75
C LEU A 147 15.78 2.24 7.46
N TYR A 148 15.94 0.93 7.58
CA TYR A 148 15.60 -0.03 6.53
C TYR A 148 14.67 -1.10 7.07
N GLN A 149 13.90 -1.72 6.18
CA GLN A 149 13.07 -2.89 6.48
C GLN A 149 13.19 -3.92 5.36
N ILE A 150 13.19 -5.19 5.73
CA ILE A 150 13.29 -6.34 4.84
C ILE A 150 12.21 -7.36 5.25
N TRP A 151 11.55 -7.93 4.26
CA TRP A 151 10.65 -9.07 4.43
C TRP A 151 10.98 -10.15 3.39
N ASP A 152 11.18 -11.38 3.84
CA ASP A 152 11.26 -12.58 3.01
C ASP A 152 10.09 -13.49 3.39
N THR A 153 9.14 -13.66 2.46
CA THR A 153 7.93 -14.44 2.67
C THR A 153 7.84 -15.57 1.65
N ARG A 154 7.78 -16.81 2.14
CA ARG A 154 7.44 -18.00 1.35
C ARG A 154 6.03 -18.48 1.69
N LYS A 155 5.25 -18.79 0.67
CA LYS A 155 3.86 -19.24 0.79
C LYS A 155 3.66 -20.54 0.02
N TRP A 156 2.90 -21.47 0.59
CA TRP A 156 2.39 -22.67 -0.09
C TRP A 156 0.89 -22.72 0.09
N PHE A 157 0.16 -22.54 -1.01
CA PHE A 157 -1.30 -22.49 -1.05
C PHE A 157 -1.86 -23.77 -1.69
N VAL A 158 -2.86 -24.36 -1.04
CA VAL A 158 -3.64 -25.49 -1.56
C VAL A 158 -5.12 -25.17 -1.42
N SER A 159 -5.92 -25.48 -2.43
CA SER A 159 -7.38 -25.40 -2.35
C SER A 159 -8.05 -26.74 -2.67
N SER A 160 -9.29 -26.90 -2.21
CA SER A 160 -10.13 -28.05 -2.53
C SER A 160 -10.52 -28.13 -4.01
N GLN A 161 -10.30 -27.06 -4.77
CA GLN A 161 -10.51 -27.02 -6.23
C GLN A 161 -9.26 -27.48 -7.01
N GLY A 162 -8.15 -27.78 -6.33
CA GLY A 162 -6.95 -28.34 -6.95
C GLY A 162 -5.81 -27.34 -7.14
N HIS A 163 -5.88 -26.13 -6.57
CA HIS A 163 -4.71 -25.26 -6.54
C HIS A 163 -3.58 -25.90 -5.74
N ARG A 164 -2.35 -25.75 -6.23
CA ARG A 164 -1.11 -26.09 -5.55
C ARG A 164 -0.03 -25.10 -5.99
N ILE A 165 0.04 -23.97 -5.29
CA ILE A 165 0.85 -22.81 -5.68
C ILE A 165 1.91 -22.53 -4.62
N ASP A 166 3.17 -22.34 -5.00
CA ASP A 166 4.17 -21.73 -4.14
C ASP A 166 4.57 -20.33 -4.61
N GLN A 167 4.83 -19.43 -3.67
CA GLN A 167 5.28 -18.08 -3.94
C GLN A 167 6.42 -17.66 -3.01
N HIS A 168 7.45 -17.00 -3.55
CA HIS A 168 8.54 -16.38 -2.79
C HIS A 168 8.61 -14.87 -3.05
N ILE A 169 8.12 -14.10 -2.08
CA ILE A 169 8.05 -12.63 -2.12
C ILE A 169 9.17 -12.08 -1.23
N ARG A 170 10.07 -11.30 -1.81
CA ARG A 170 11.13 -10.57 -1.12
C ARG A 170 10.88 -9.09 -1.31
N GLU A 171 10.86 -8.37 -0.21
CA GLU A 171 10.61 -6.94 -0.15
C GLU A 171 11.74 -6.31 0.64
N SER A 172 12.15 -5.13 0.20
CA SER A 172 13.08 -4.29 0.93
C SER A 172 12.74 -2.82 0.72
N GLY A 173 13.29 -1.97 1.57
CA GLY A 173 13.21 -0.53 1.41
C GLY A 173 13.86 0.20 2.56
N ALA A 174 14.08 1.49 2.35
CA ALA A 174 14.74 2.35 3.32
C ALA A 174 14.33 3.81 3.14
N GLY A 175 14.65 4.61 4.17
CA GLY A 175 14.45 6.04 4.14
C GLY A 175 15.21 6.75 5.25
N ILE A 176 15.38 8.06 5.08
CA ILE A 176 15.95 8.97 6.05
C ILE A 176 15.05 10.17 6.26
N SER A 177 15.20 10.81 7.40
CA SER A 177 14.48 12.03 7.74
C SER A 177 15.29 12.95 8.63
N ALA A 178 15.07 14.24 8.46
CA ALA A 178 15.66 15.31 9.24
C ALA A 178 14.55 16.11 9.90
N THR A 179 14.59 16.21 11.22
CA THR A 179 13.71 17.06 12.03
C THR A 179 14.52 18.19 12.63
N VAL A 180 13.98 19.41 12.56
CA VAL A 180 14.51 20.59 13.22
C VAL A 180 13.47 21.20 14.16
N ILE A 181 13.94 21.74 15.28
CA ILE A 181 13.15 22.31 16.35
C ILE A 181 13.44 23.82 16.41
N GLY A 182 12.42 24.64 16.13
CA GLY A 182 12.49 26.09 16.32
C GLY A 182 11.72 26.55 17.55
N ASP A 183 11.71 27.86 17.79
CA ASP A 183 11.12 28.48 19.00
C ASP A 183 9.61 28.25 19.18
N GLY A 184 8.88 27.90 18.11
CA GLY A 184 7.43 27.73 18.16
C GLY A 184 6.84 26.62 17.29
N GLU A 185 7.66 25.92 16.51
CA GLU A 185 7.23 24.78 15.69
C GLU A 185 8.41 23.87 15.35
N THR A 186 8.11 22.65 14.95
CA THR A 186 9.06 21.72 14.35
C THR A 186 8.86 21.65 12.85
N GLN A 187 9.93 21.43 12.10
CA GLN A 187 9.89 21.16 10.67
C GLN A 187 10.58 19.84 10.39
N ARG A 188 10.10 19.13 9.36
CA ARG A 188 10.63 17.82 8.97
C ARG A 188 10.76 17.76 7.46
N ARG A 189 11.82 17.10 7.00
CA ARG A 189 12.00 16.68 5.63
C ARG A 189 12.40 15.21 5.57
N SER A 190 11.90 14.51 4.57
CA SER A 190 12.13 13.08 4.39
C SER A 190 12.64 12.77 2.99
N TYR A 191 13.35 11.64 2.86
CA TYR A 191 13.83 11.13 1.58
C TYR A 191 13.89 9.59 1.59
N PRO A 192 13.56 8.90 0.48
CA PRO A 192 12.99 9.42 -0.77
C PRO A 192 11.50 9.78 -0.69
N SER A 193 10.82 9.43 0.41
CA SER A 193 9.42 9.76 0.71
C SER A 193 9.28 9.97 2.23
N TYR A 194 8.10 10.38 2.70
CA TYR A 194 7.81 10.52 4.14
C TYR A 194 7.99 9.22 4.96
N ARG A 195 7.98 8.05 4.30
CA ARG A 195 8.20 6.73 4.93
C ARG A 195 9.37 5.94 4.34
N GLY A 196 10.08 6.50 3.37
CA GLY A 196 11.05 5.77 2.55
C GLY A 196 10.43 5.11 1.32
N GLN A 197 11.24 4.44 0.53
CA GLN A 197 10.77 3.71 -0.67
C GLN A 197 10.95 2.23 -0.47
N TYR A 198 9.94 1.46 -0.88
CA TYR A 198 9.88 0.01 -0.74
C TYR A 198 9.40 -0.63 -2.02
N GLY A 199 9.85 -1.85 -2.27
CA GLY A 199 9.45 -2.61 -3.44
C GLY A 199 9.62 -4.11 -3.24
N THR A 200 9.05 -4.89 -4.15
CA THR A 200 9.35 -6.33 -4.28
C THR A 200 10.69 -6.52 -4.99
N ARG A 201 11.74 -6.00 -4.35
CA ARG A 201 13.12 -5.91 -4.84
C ARG A 201 14.09 -6.31 -3.73
N GLY A 202 15.27 -6.77 -4.12
CA GLY A 202 16.37 -7.02 -3.21
C GLY A 202 17.08 -5.74 -2.77
N TRP A 203 18.26 -5.90 -2.15
CA TRP A 203 19.04 -4.78 -1.60
C TRP A 203 19.46 -3.73 -2.63
N GLU A 204 19.43 -4.09 -3.93
CA GLU A 204 19.67 -3.14 -5.02
C GLU A 204 18.77 -1.90 -4.95
N LEU A 205 17.54 -2.02 -4.44
CA LEU A 205 16.67 -0.86 -4.23
C LEU A 205 17.28 0.11 -3.21
N VAL A 206 17.81 -0.40 -2.09
CA VAL A 206 18.37 0.42 -1.01
C VAL A 206 19.63 1.15 -1.47
N ASP A 207 20.49 0.47 -2.23
CA ASP A 207 21.71 1.06 -2.78
C ASP A 207 21.38 2.18 -3.79
N GLU A 208 20.37 1.99 -4.64
CA GLU A 208 19.91 3.01 -5.62
C GLU A 208 19.38 4.30 -4.97
N LEU A 209 18.91 4.25 -3.72
CA LEU A 209 18.40 5.45 -3.04
C LEU A 209 19.51 6.46 -2.71
N ASP A 210 20.76 6.00 -2.57
CA ASP A 210 21.90 6.84 -2.19
C ASP A 210 21.59 7.77 -0.99
N LEU A 211 21.08 7.17 0.10
CA LEU A 211 20.54 7.90 1.24
C LEU A 211 21.51 8.96 1.77
N GLN A 212 22.81 8.62 1.84
CA GLN A 212 23.83 9.53 2.36
C GLN A 212 23.98 10.79 1.48
N ALA A 213 23.89 10.66 0.14
CA ALA A 213 24.00 11.82 -0.76
C ALA A 213 22.85 12.83 -0.59
N HIS A 214 21.71 12.40 -0.06
CA HIS A 214 20.55 13.26 0.17
C HIS A 214 20.42 13.78 1.61
N ALA A 215 21.25 13.29 2.53
CA ALA A 215 21.18 13.60 3.95
C ALA A 215 21.35 15.10 4.27
N ALA A 216 22.36 15.75 3.68
CA ALA A 216 22.60 17.18 3.90
C ALA A 216 21.44 18.04 3.38
N ARG A 217 20.96 17.74 2.17
CA ARG A 217 19.87 18.48 1.53
C ARG A 217 18.60 18.49 2.38
N ILE A 218 18.16 17.33 2.89
CA ILE A 218 16.92 17.29 3.69
C ILE A 218 17.07 18.06 5.02
N ALA A 219 18.26 18.06 5.63
CA ALA A 219 18.52 18.83 6.84
C ALA A 219 18.48 20.34 6.58
N GLU A 220 19.14 20.79 5.51
CA GLU A 220 19.15 22.19 5.08
C GLU A 220 17.74 22.68 4.73
N GLU A 221 16.96 21.89 3.96
CA GLU A 221 15.56 22.19 3.64
C GLU A 221 14.70 22.27 4.91
N ALA A 222 14.84 21.30 5.84
CA ALA A 222 14.10 21.32 7.10
C ALA A 222 14.41 22.58 7.92
N ARG A 223 15.69 22.96 8.00
CA ARG A 223 16.12 24.19 8.69
C ARG A 223 15.59 25.45 8.01
N ALA A 224 15.62 25.51 6.68
CA ALA A 224 15.08 26.64 5.91
C ALA A 224 13.57 26.84 6.15
N LEU A 225 12.81 25.74 6.27
CA LEU A 225 11.37 25.78 6.55
C LEU A 225 11.00 26.47 7.87
N LEU A 226 11.89 26.56 8.86
CA LEU A 226 11.63 27.30 10.11
C LEU A 226 11.45 28.81 9.88
N THR A 227 11.99 29.33 8.78
CA THR A 227 11.92 30.77 8.43
C THR A 227 11.17 31.04 7.13
N ALA A 228 10.80 29.99 6.40
CA ALA A 228 10.02 30.12 5.17
C ALA A 228 8.64 30.75 5.45
N PRO A 229 8.10 31.54 4.52
CA PRO A 229 6.73 32.04 4.66
C PRO A 229 5.73 30.89 4.70
N HIS A 230 4.64 31.06 5.44
CA HIS A 230 3.53 30.10 5.41
C HIS A 230 2.92 30.01 4.01
N CYS A 231 2.45 28.82 3.65
CA CYS A 231 1.57 28.66 2.50
C CYS A 231 0.37 29.62 2.61
N PRO A 232 0.09 30.44 1.57
CA PRO A 232 -1.04 31.35 1.58
C PRO A 232 -2.36 30.57 1.64
N ALA A 233 -3.36 31.14 2.30
CA ALA A 233 -4.70 30.59 2.32
C ALA A 233 -5.50 31.14 1.14
N GLY A 234 -6.18 30.28 0.41
CA GLY A 234 -6.99 30.69 -0.74
C GLY A 234 -7.40 29.52 -1.62
N GLU A 235 -8.02 29.85 -2.74
CA GLU A 235 -8.29 28.92 -3.84
C GLU A 235 -7.30 29.23 -4.97
N THR A 236 -6.57 28.22 -5.46
CA THR A 236 -5.51 28.42 -6.46
C THR A 236 -5.24 27.14 -7.27
N THR A 237 -4.28 27.21 -8.20
CA THR A 237 -3.74 26.06 -8.91
C THR A 237 -2.76 25.30 -8.02
N LEU A 238 -2.94 23.99 -7.91
CA LEU A 238 -2.10 23.10 -7.10
C LEU A 238 -1.40 22.10 -8.01
N ILE A 239 -0.07 22.03 -7.95
CA ILE A 239 0.69 20.90 -8.47
C ILE A 239 1.08 20.01 -7.29
N LEU A 240 0.70 18.74 -7.36
CA LEU A 240 1.17 17.73 -6.40
C LEU A 240 2.33 16.96 -7.02
N GLY A 241 3.42 16.84 -6.27
CA GLY A 241 4.51 15.93 -6.59
C GLY A 241 4.07 14.47 -6.56
N SER A 242 4.85 13.59 -7.19
CA SER A 242 4.47 12.18 -7.37
C SER A 242 4.30 11.45 -6.03
N GLU A 243 5.06 11.82 -5.00
CA GLU A 243 4.99 11.20 -3.69
C GLU A 243 3.67 11.55 -3.00
N GLN A 244 3.31 12.84 -2.96
CA GLN A 244 2.02 13.24 -2.40
C GLN A 244 0.86 12.68 -3.22
N MET A 245 1.02 12.56 -4.55
CA MET A 245 0.04 11.90 -5.40
C MET A 245 -0.15 10.42 -5.08
N ALA A 246 0.89 9.70 -4.67
CA ALA A 246 0.76 8.31 -4.23
C ALA A 246 -0.17 8.19 -3.02
N LEU A 247 -0.03 9.07 -2.02
CA LEU A 247 -0.93 9.08 -0.87
C LEU A 247 -2.34 9.57 -1.22
N GLN A 248 -2.45 10.57 -2.10
CA GLN A 248 -3.74 11.02 -2.63
C GLN A 248 -4.50 9.86 -3.29
N ILE A 249 -3.82 9.03 -4.09
CA ILE A 249 -4.40 7.82 -4.70
C ILE A 249 -4.77 6.81 -3.61
N HIS A 250 -3.86 6.49 -2.69
CA HIS A 250 -4.08 5.53 -1.61
C HIS A 250 -5.38 5.78 -0.85
N GLU A 251 -5.52 7.03 -0.37
CA GLU A 251 -6.59 7.38 0.56
C GLU A 251 -7.90 7.71 -0.13
N SER A 252 -7.85 8.43 -1.26
CA SER A 252 -9.08 8.92 -1.92
C SER A 252 -9.57 8.02 -3.06
N VAL A 253 -8.81 7.01 -3.48
CA VAL A 253 -9.20 6.04 -4.51
C VAL A 253 -9.03 4.62 -3.99
N GLY A 254 -7.82 4.26 -3.57
CA GLY A 254 -7.43 2.90 -3.21
C GLY A 254 -8.36 2.25 -2.19
N HIS A 255 -8.54 2.89 -1.04
CA HIS A 255 -9.51 2.42 -0.04
C HIS A 255 -10.97 2.48 -0.51
N ALA A 256 -11.36 3.52 -1.27
CA ALA A 256 -12.73 3.68 -1.73
C ALA A 256 -13.18 2.57 -2.69
N ILE A 257 -12.27 2.00 -3.48
CA ILE A 257 -12.55 0.92 -4.43
C ILE A 257 -12.41 -0.50 -3.85
N GLU A 258 -12.10 -0.64 -2.56
CA GLU A 258 -12.13 -1.94 -1.87
C GLU A 258 -13.57 -2.44 -1.75
N LEU A 259 -13.89 -3.55 -2.43
CA LEU A 259 -15.28 -4.00 -2.57
C LEU A 259 -15.93 -4.38 -1.25
N ASP A 260 -15.18 -4.93 -0.30
CA ASP A 260 -15.68 -5.23 1.05
C ASP A 260 -16.08 -3.95 1.80
N ARG A 261 -15.43 -2.80 1.58
CA ARG A 261 -15.86 -1.51 2.13
C ARG A 261 -17.10 -0.96 1.43
N ILE A 262 -17.23 -1.18 0.12
CA ILE A 262 -18.43 -0.80 -0.65
C ILE A 262 -19.64 -1.63 -0.20
N LEU A 263 -19.44 -2.92 0.08
CA LEU A 263 -20.47 -3.83 0.59
C LEU A 263 -20.77 -3.63 2.09
N GLY A 264 -19.98 -2.80 2.79
CA GLY A 264 -20.12 -2.56 4.23
C GLY A 264 -19.66 -3.71 5.12
N TRP A 265 -18.85 -4.63 4.59
CA TRP A 265 -18.27 -5.76 5.34
C TRP A 265 -17.07 -5.35 6.19
N GLU A 266 -16.41 -4.25 5.84
CA GLU A 266 -15.27 -3.71 6.56
C GLU A 266 -15.40 -2.21 6.79
N ALA A 267 -15.07 -1.78 8.02
CA ALA A 267 -15.02 -0.38 8.44
C ALA A 267 -13.81 -0.04 9.31
N ALA A 268 -13.08 -1.04 9.83
CA ALA A 268 -11.94 -0.85 10.70
C ALA A 268 -10.83 -0.07 9.98
N PHE A 269 -10.17 0.80 10.76
CA PHE A 269 -9.14 1.75 10.32
C PHE A 269 -9.67 2.76 9.30
N ALA A 270 -9.75 2.36 8.03
CA ALA A 270 -10.01 3.26 6.93
C ALA A 270 -11.52 3.49 6.63
N GLY A 271 -12.43 3.23 7.57
CA GLY A 271 -13.87 3.51 7.37
C GLY A 271 -14.52 2.71 6.23
N THR A 272 -15.56 3.25 5.64
CA THR A 272 -16.33 2.65 4.54
C THR A 272 -16.07 3.36 3.21
N SER A 273 -16.83 3.03 2.17
CA SER A 273 -16.75 3.71 0.88
C SER A 273 -17.99 4.59 0.62
N TRP A 274 -17.78 5.71 -0.06
CA TRP A 274 -18.84 6.57 -0.60
C TRP A 274 -19.37 6.05 -1.94
N LEU A 275 -18.67 5.09 -2.57
CA LEU A 275 -19.09 4.49 -3.83
C LEU A 275 -20.30 3.57 -3.62
N GLU A 276 -21.19 3.59 -4.60
CA GLU A 276 -22.37 2.74 -4.64
C GLU A 276 -22.26 1.81 -5.85
N LEU A 277 -22.29 0.48 -5.66
CA LEU A 277 -22.16 -0.49 -6.76
C LEU A 277 -23.12 -0.23 -7.93
N SER A 278 -24.31 0.32 -7.67
CA SER A 278 -25.29 0.70 -8.70
C SER A 278 -24.77 1.74 -9.70
N LYS A 279 -23.68 2.43 -9.38
CA LYS A 279 -23.04 3.46 -10.20
C LYS A 279 -21.75 2.99 -10.88
N LEU A 280 -21.36 1.72 -10.71
CA LEU A 280 -20.25 1.13 -11.44
C LEU A 280 -20.49 1.25 -12.95
N ASN A 281 -19.46 1.64 -13.70
CA ASN A 281 -19.49 1.96 -15.13
C ASN A 281 -20.30 3.22 -15.50
N GLN A 282 -20.74 4.04 -14.53
CA GLN A 282 -21.55 5.24 -14.78
C GLN A 282 -21.00 6.48 -14.07
N LEU A 283 -20.44 6.30 -12.88
CA LEU A 283 -19.94 7.40 -12.05
C LEU A 283 -18.68 8.02 -12.66
N ARG A 284 -18.73 9.34 -12.88
CA ARG A 284 -17.53 10.14 -13.15
C ARG A 284 -16.76 10.35 -11.85
N TYR A 285 -15.63 9.67 -11.74
CA TYR A 285 -14.71 9.77 -10.60
C TYR A 285 -13.81 11.00 -10.72
N GLY A 286 -13.35 11.32 -11.93
CA GLY A 286 -12.42 12.43 -12.17
C GLY A 286 -12.47 12.95 -13.61
N SER A 287 -11.46 13.73 -13.98
CA SER A 287 -11.29 14.22 -15.35
C SER A 287 -10.94 13.08 -16.31
N GLU A 288 -10.99 13.34 -17.62
CA GLU A 288 -10.66 12.34 -18.64
C GLU A 288 -9.18 11.90 -18.58
N LEU A 289 -8.31 12.70 -17.97
CA LEU A 289 -6.92 12.33 -17.70
C LEU A 289 -6.81 11.25 -16.61
N MET A 290 -7.83 11.08 -15.76
CA MET A 290 -7.80 10.14 -14.66
C MET A 290 -8.00 8.71 -15.16
N ASN A 291 -6.89 7.98 -15.25
CA ASN A 291 -6.87 6.56 -15.55
C ASN A 291 -6.14 5.84 -14.41
N ILE A 292 -6.87 5.08 -13.60
CA ILE A 292 -6.33 4.35 -12.45
C ILE A 292 -6.34 2.86 -12.75
N THR A 293 -5.20 2.20 -12.59
CA THR A 293 -5.06 0.74 -12.70
C THR A 293 -4.93 0.08 -11.34
N ILE A 294 -5.47 -1.13 -11.23
CA ILE A 294 -5.15 -2.14 -10.22
C ILE A 294 -4.24 -3.14 -10.93
N ASP A 295 -2.95 -3.14 -10.62
CA ASP A 295 -1.98 -3.94 -11.36
C ASP A 295 -0.95 -4.63 -10.45
N PRO A 296 -1.24 -5.84 -9.95
CA PRO A 296 -0.27 -6.63 -9.17
C PRO A 296 0.92 -7.17 -10.01
N THR A 297 1.01 -6.87 -11.31
CA THR A 297 2.03 -7.42 -12.21
C THR A 297 3.20 -6.47 -12.47
N ILE A 298 3.16 -5.23 -11.96
CA ILE A 298 4.23 -4.25 -12.13
C ILE A 298 5.51 -4.74 -11.44
N ALA A 299 6.54 -5.07 -12.21
CA ALA A 299 7.80 -5.58 -11.66
C ALA A 299 8.42 -4.60 -10.65
N GLY A 300 8.84 -5.11 -9.49
CA GLY A 300 9.49 -4.33 -8.43
C GLY A 300 8.57 -3.44 -7.59
N ALA A 301 7.32 -3.19 -8.00
CA ALA A 301 6.36 -2.47 -7.18
C ALA A 301 5.97 -3.29 -5.93
N LEU A 302 5.74 -2.62 -4.81
CA LEU A 302 5.58 -3.28 -3.52
C LEU A 302 4.33 -4.21 -3.45
N GLY A 303 3.26 -3.86 -4.14
CA GLY A 303 2.02 -4.62 -4.15
C GLY A 303 1.98 -5.78 -5.15
N SER A 304 3.14 -6.19 -5.70
CA SER A 304 3.22 -7.19 -6.76
C SER A 304 3.34 -8.62 -6.26
N PHE A 305 2.69 -9.54 -6.96
CA PHE A 305 2.67 -10.98 -6.65
C PHE A 305 2.27 -11.79 -7.88
N GLY A 306 2.46 -13.11 -7.86
CA GLY A 306 1.97 -14.01 -8.92
C GLY A 306 0.51 -14.43 -8.72
N TYR A 307 0.13 -14.66 -7.47
CA TYR A 307 -1.22 -15.05 -7.06
C TYR A 307 -1.64 -14.35 -5.77
N ASP A 308 -2.92 -14.00 -5.67
CA ASP A 308 -3.48 -13.52 -4.41
C ASP A 308 -3.63 -14.67 -3.40
N ASP A 309 -4.01 -14.35 -2.16
CA ASP A 309 -4.11 -15.33 -1.08
C ASP A 309 -5.36 -16.24 -1.16
N GLU A 310 -6.10 -16.22 -2.27
CA GLU A 310 -7.11 -17.21 -2.67
C GLU A 310 -6.69 -18.07 -3.87
N GLY A 311 -5.47 -17.88 -4.38
CA GLY A 311 -4.95 -18.57 -5.56
C GLY A 311 -5.40 -17.95 -6.89
N THR A 312 -5.95 -16.73 -6.89
CA THR A 312 -6.33 -16.01 -8.10
C THR A 312 -5.08 -15.43 -8.77
N PRO A 313 -4.82 -15.70 -10.07
CA PRO A 313 -3.66 -15.14 -10.77
C PRO A 313 -3.68 -13.61 -10.78
N ALA A 314 -2.50 -13.00 -10.64
CA ALA A 314 -2.32 -11.57 -10.79
C ALA A 314 -2.68 -11.09 -12.20
N GLN A 315 -3.55 -10.08 -12.30
CA GLN A 315 -3.99 -9.52 -13.59
C GLN A 315 -4.17 -7.99 -13.48
N PRO A 316 -3.70 -7.22 -14.49
CA PRO A 316 -3.92 -5.78 -14.56
C PRO A 316 -5.36 -5.45 -14.95
N ARG A 317 -5.93 -4.41 -14.33
CA ARG A 317 -7.31 -3.97 -14.57
C ARG A 317 -7.44 -2.46 -14.38
N TYR A 318 -8.41 -1.85 -15.05
CA TYR A 318 -8.79 -0.47 -14.73
C TYR A 318 -9.75 -0.42 -13.53
N ALA A 319 -9.46 0.47 -12.58
CA ALA A 319 -10.43 0.94 -11.60
C ALA A 319 -11.16 2.19 -12.10
N VAL A 320 -10.43 3.09 -12.75
CA VAL A 320 -10.99 4.29 -13.40
C VAL A 320 -10.43 4.36 -14.82
N ARG A 321 -11.29 4.57 -15.81
CA ARG A 321 -10.91 4.73 -17.22
C ARG A 321 -11.59 5.96 -17.80
N ASP A 322 -10.81 6.87 -18.37
CA ASP A 322 -11.27 8.14 -18.93
C ASP A 322 -12.14 8.94 -17.93
N GLY A 323 -11.75 8.90 -16.65
CA GLY A 323 -12.47 9.53 -15.54
C GLY A 323 -13.73 8.79 -15.06
N ILE A 324 -14.10 7.65 -15.65
CA ILE A 324 -15.26 6.85 -15.26
C ILE A 324 -14.82 5.68 -14.37
N TRP A 325 -15.52 5.46 -13.25
CA TRP A 325 -15.29 4.30 -12.38
C TRP A 325 -15.79 3.01 -13.04
N VAL A 326 -14.90 2.05 -13.26
CA VAL A 326 -15.14 0.82 -14.03
C VAL A 326 -14.67 -0.46 -13.32
N GLY A 327 -14.02 -0.36 -12.16
CA GLY A 327 -13.51 -1.53 -11.45
C GLY A 327 -13.26 -1.33 -9.97
N THR A 328 -13.16 -2.46 -9.28
CA THR A 328 -12.95 -2.57 -7.83
C THR A 328 -11.84 -3.56 -7.53
N LEU A 329 -11.29 -3.46 -6.31
CA LEU A 329 -10.51 -4.53 -5.69
C LEU A 329 -11.49 -5.55 -5.12
N ALA A 330 -11.41 -6.81 -5.52
CA ALA A 330 -12.40 -7.82 -5.17
C ALA A 330 -11.77 -9.18 -4.84
N GLY A 331 -12.41 -9.89 -3.90
CA GLY A 331 -12.21 -11.31 -3.65
C GLY A 331 -13.25 -12.14 -4.36
N ARG A 332 -13.07 -13.46 -4.42
CA ARG A 332 -13.95 -14.35 -5.19
C ARG A 332 -15.39 -14.33 -4.67
N ASP A 333 -15.58 -14.19 -3.37
CA ASP A 333 -16.89 -14.12 -2.72
C ASP A 333 -17.58 -12.76 -2.91
N SER A 334 -16.87 -11.67 -2.58
CA SER A 334 -17.35 -10.31 -2.74
C SER A 334 -17.65 -9.99 -4.22
N ALA A 335 -16.84 -10.49 -5.15
CA ALA A 335 -17.08 -10.36 -6.58
C ALA A 335 -18.38 -11.05 -7.02
N ALA A 336 -18.63 -12.28 -6.56
CA ALA A 336 -19.86 -13.00 -6.88
C ALA A 336 -21.10 -12.25 -6.35
N VAL A 337 -21.03 -11.71 -5.13
CA VAL A 337 -22.10 -10.88 -4.55
C VAL A 337 -22.34 -9.60 -5.36
N ALA A 338 -21.28 -9.00 -5.90
CA ALA A 338 -21.37 -7.79 -6.71
C ALA A 338 -21.70 -8.05 -8.20
N GLY A 339 -21.84 -9.31 -8.62
CA GLY A 339 -22.07 -9.68 -10.02
C GLY A 339 -20.86 -9.41 -10.94
N LEU A 340 -19.65 -9.43 -10.38
CA LEU A 340 -18.39 -9.26 -11.11
C LEU A 340 -17.88 -10.63 -11.58
N ASP A 341 -17.22 -10.66 -12.72
CA ASP A 341 -16.62 -11.84 -13.34
C ASP A 341 -15.13 -12.01 -13.02
N TYR A 342 -14.58 -11.18 -12.14
CA TYR A 342 -13.17 -11.14 -11.77
C TYR A 342 -12.97 -11.07 -10.26
N ALA A 343 -11.78 -11.50 -9.81
CA ALA A 343 -11.26 -11.33 -8.46
C ALA A 343 -9.73 -11.07 -8.54
N GLY A 344 -8.99 -11.25 -7.45
CA GLY A 344 -7.51 -11.15 -7.46
C GLY A 344 -6.95 -10.04 -6.58
N SER A 345 -7.66 -9.66 -5.53
CA SER A 345 -7.22 -8.61 -4.60
C SER A 345 -7.33 -9.04 -3.15
N VAL A 346 -7.33 -10.34 -2.85
CA VAL A 346 -7.42 -10.82 -1.46
C VAL A 346 -6.04 -11.16 -0.93
N ARG A 347 -5.66 -10.55 0.19
CA ARG A 347 -4.31 -10.68 0.77
C ARG A 347 -4.38 -10.79 2.29
N ALA A 348 -3.37 -11.42 2.87
CA ALA A 348 -3.19 -11.56 4.32
C ALA A 348 -1.76 -11.20 4.74
N ASP A 349 -1.65 -10.58 5.92
CA ASP A 349 -0.37 -10.18 6.54
C ASP A 349 0.48 -11.38 7.01
N GLY A 350 -0.16 -12.52 7.28
CA GLY A 350 0.54 -13.73 7.74
C GLY A 350 -0.31 -14.99 7.72
N TRP A 351 0.26 -16.10 8.18
CA TRP A 351 -0.43 -17.39 8.27
C TRP A 351 -1.58 -17.36 9.30
N ALA A 352 -1.45 -16.54 10.34
CA ALA A 352 -2.44 -16.41 11.42
C ALA A 352 -3.58 -15.42 11.12
N ARG A 353 -3.69 -14.94 9.88
CA ARG A 353 -4.64 -13.89 9.48
C ARG A 353 -5.58 -14.36 8.38
N LEU A 354 -6.87 -14.07 8.56
CA LEU A 354 -7.89 -14.31 7.53
C LEU A 354 -7.63 -13.37 6.34
N PRO A 355 -7.44 -13.89 5.12
CA PRO A 355 -7.35 -13.07 3.92
C PRO A 355 -8.60 -12.23 3.71
N MET A 356 -8.40 -10.99 3.27
CA MET A 356 -9.46 -10.03 2.98
C MET A 356 -9.10 -9.22 1.74
N VAL A 357 -10.07 -8.51 1.14
CA VAL A 357 -9.78 -7.60 0.02
C VAL A 357 -8.77 -6.56 0.47
N ARG A 358 -7.74 -6.29 -0.32
CA ARG A 358 -6.68 -5.32 -0.06
C ARG A 358 -6.24 -4.67 -1.37
N MET A 359 -5.68 -3.47 -1.28
CA MET A 359 -4.93 -2.88 -2.39
C MET A 359 -3.76 -3.77 -2.85
N THR A 360 -3.46 -3.69 -4.14
CA THR A 360 -2.30 -4.31 -4.79
C THR A 360 -1.31 -3.22 -5.21
N ASN A 361 -1.10 -2.97 -6.50
CA ASN A 361 -0.59 -1.70 -6.97
C ASN A 361 -1.75 -0.90 -7.56
N VAL A 362 -2.18 0.16 -6.88
CA VAL A 362 -3.24 1.06 -7.35
C VAL A 362 -2.60 2.35 -7.81
N GLY A 363 -2.57 2.59 -9.12
CA GLY A 363 -1.73 3.65 -9.69
C GLY A 363 -2.37 4.43 -10.81
N LEU A 364 -1.89 5.65 -11.00
CA LEU A 364 -2.27 6.56 -12.08
C LEU A 364 -1.43 6.27 -13.32
N VAL A 365 -2.08 6.08 -14.46
CA VAL A 365 -1.41 5.96 -15.76
C VAL A 365 -0.79 7.32 -16.10
N PRO A 366 0.50 7.38 -16.51
CA PRO A 366 1.18 8.63 -16.78
C PRO A 366 0.52 9.42 -17.92
N GLY A 367 0.62 10.75 -17.82
CA GLY A 367 0.10 11.69 -18.80
C GLY A 367 1.17 12.13 -19.82
N PRO A 368 0.86 13.14 -20.64
CA PRO A 368 1.74 13.56 -21.73
C PRO A 368 2.69 14.71 -21.39
N HIS A 369 2.65 15.27 -20.17
CA HIS A 369 3.39 16.50 -19.83
C HIS A 369 4.64 16.18 -19.01
N THR A 370 5.60 17.09 -18.97
CA THR A 370 6.67 17.08 -17.97
C THR A 370 6.30 17.97 -16.78
N LEU A 371 6.96 17.77 -15.63
CA LEU A 371 6.78 18.67 -14.48
C LEU A 371 7.11 20.14 -14.84
N ASP A 372 8.16 20.36 -15.65
CA ASP A 372 8.58 21.69 -16.10
C ASP A 372 7.50 22.36 -16.96
N GLU A 373 6.85 21.62 -17.87
CA GLU A 373 5.72 22.14 -18.65
C GLU A 373 4.53 22.51 -17.77
N MET A 374 4.24 21.70 -16.74
CA MET A 374 3.16 21.99 -15.79
C MET A 374 3.44 23.27 -14.98
N ILE A 375 4.68 23.45 -14.54
CA ILE A 375 5.13 24.67 -13.85
C ILE A 375 5.02 25.86 -14.81
N ALA A 376 5.56 25.75 -16.02
CA ALA A 376 5.56 26.81 -17.03
C ALA A 376 4.14 27.25 -17.44
N ALA A 377 3.18 26.31 -17.47
CA ALA A 377 1.78 26.57 -17.77
C ALA A 377 0.97 27.15 -16.60
N THR A 378 1.59 27.42 -15.45
CA THR A 378 0.94 27.88 -14.22
C THR A 378 1.34 29.33 -13.90
N ASP A 379 0.41 30.27 -14.06
CA ASP A 379 0.65 31.70 -13.80
C ASP A 379 0.70 32.02 -12.29
N ASP A 380 -0.19 31.41 -11.51
CA ASP A 380 -0.23 31.53 -10.05
C ASP A 380 -0.66 30.18 -9.46
N GLY A 381 0.12 29.67 -8.51
CA GLY A 381 -0.14 28.38 -7.89
C GLY A 381 0.86 28.00 -6.81
N VAL A 382 0.72 26.77 -6.33
CA VAL A 382 1.63 26.17 -5.36
C VAL A 382 1.99 24.76 -5.83
N LEU A 383 3.27 24.41 -5.79
CA LEU A 383 3.71 23.02 -5.85
C LEU A 383 3.85 22.51 -4.42
N MET A 384 3.29 21.34 -4.11
CA MET A 384 3.41 20.68 -2.80
C MET A 384 3.90 19.26 -2.98
N ASP A 385 4.74 18.79 -2.08
CA ASP A 385 5.22 17.41 -2.10
C ASP A 385 5.60 16.91 -0.70
N PHE A 386 5.70 15.59 -0.57
CA PHE A 386 5.95 14.84 0.67
C PHE A 386 4.84 14.99 1.71
N ASN A 387 4.19 13.90 2.06
CA ASN A 387 3.15 13.95 3.08
C ASN A 387 3.72 14.25 4.49
N ARG A 388 3.01 15.11 5.22
CA ARG A 388 3.27 15.40 6.65
C ARG A 388 2.11 14.97 7.54
N SER A 389 0.89 15.16 7.07
CA SER A 389 -0.32 14.81 7.81
C SER A 389 -1.49 14.63 6.86
N TRP A 390 -2.46 13.83 7.27
CA TRP A 390 -3.69 13.65 6.52
C TRP A 390 -4.85 13.34 7.45
N SER A 391 -6.05 13.69 6.98
CA SER A 391 -7.32 13.38 7.60
C SER A 391 -8.33 13.15 6.49
N ILE A 392 -9.11 12.09 6.60
CA ILE A 392 -10.13 11.73 5.62
C ILE A 392 -11.34 11.19 6.36
N ASP A 393 -12.54 11.43 5.83
CA ASP A 393 -13.76 10.99 6.50
C ASP A 393 -13.98 9.47 6.43
N ASP A 394 -14.91 8.99 7.25
CA ASP A 394 -15.28 7.57 7.34
C ASP A 394 -15.95 7.02 6.06
N LYS A 395 -16.21 7.83 5.05
CA LYS A 395 -16.70 7.39 3.74
C LYS A 395 -15.65 7.56 2.64
N ARG A 396 -14.45 8.05 2.97
CA ARG A 396 -13.38 8.40 2.03
C ARG A 396 -13.81 9.45 0.98
N LEU A 397 -14.76 10.33 1.30
CA LEU A 397 -15.28 11.33 0.35
C LEU A 397 -14.55 12.67 0.47
N ASN A 398 -14.38 13.17 1.70
CA ASN A 398 -13.69 14.43 2.00
C ASN A 398 -12.31 14.14 2.57
N PHE A 399 -11.32 14.93 2.16
CA PHE A 399 -9.93 14.82 2.63
C PHE A 399 -9.33 16.18 2.98
N GLN A 400 -8.34 16.15 3.86
CA GLN A 400 -7.40 17.23 4.09
C GLN A 400 -5.99 16.64 4.24
N PHE A 401 -5.04 17.20 3.51
CA PHE A 401 -3.63 16.82 3.56
C PHE A 401 -2.78 18.02 3.96
N GLY A 402 -1.66 17.73 4.62
CA GLY A 402 -0.56 18.64 4.85
C GLY A 402 0.72 18.03 4.30
N CYS A 403 1.53 18.84 3.63
CA CYS A 403 2.79 18.41 3.05
C CYS A 403 3.99 18.99 3.84
N GLU A 404 5.15 18.35 3.72
CA GLU A 404 6.38 18.79 4.38
C GLU A 404 6.88 20.11 3.78
N ILE A 405 6.74 20.25 2.45
CA ILE A 405 7.31 21.37 1.71
C ILE A 405 6.40 21.80 0.55
N GLY A 406 6.44 23.09 0.23
CA GLY A 406 5.85 23.61 -0.99
C GLY A 406 6.64 24.77 -1.59
N TRP A 407 6.28 25.15 -2.80
CA TRP A 407 6.90 26.26 -3.53
C TRP A 407 5.81 27.09 -4.20
N GLU A 408 5.92 28.41 -4.06
CA GLU A 408 5.12 29.35 -4.82
C GLU A 408 5.43 29.22 -6.32
N ILE A 409 4.42 29.27 -7.18
CA ILE A 409 4.58 29.38 -8.63
C ILE A 409 4.06 30.75 -9.06
N LYS A 410 4.88 31.53 -9.77
CA LYS A 410 4.48 32.82 -10.36
C LYS A 410 5.01 32.93 -11.80
N ASN A 411 4.13 33.28 -12.74
CA ASN A 411 4.44 33.48 -14.15
C ASN A 411 5.25 32.31 -14.74
N GLY A 412 4.81 31.08 -14.46
CA GLY A 412 5.44 29.88 -14.99
C GLY A 412 6.77 29.50 -14.33
N LYS A 413 7.07 30.00 -13.12
CA LYS A 413 8.36 29.77 -12.44
C LYS A 413 8.19 29.47 -10.97
N LEU A 414 8.99 28.53 -10.46
CA LEU A 414 9.13 28.30 -9.03
C LEU A 414 9.75 29.53 -8.36
N GLY A 415 9.12 29.95 -7.27
CA GLY A 415 9.51 31.06 -6.43
C GLY A 415 9.94 30.58 -5.05
N ARG A 416 9.38 31.21 -4.02
CA ARG A 416 9.78 30.99 -2.63
C ARG A 416 9.34 29.62 -2.12
N MET A 417 10.17 29.01 -1.29
CA MET A 417 9.78 27.86 -0.46
C MET A 417 8.70 28.29 0.55
N LEU A 418 7.73 27.42 0.79
CA LEU A 418 6.59 27.63 1.67
C LEU A 418 6.57 26.55 2.74
N ARG A 419 6.33 26.95 3.99
CA ARG A 419 6.13 26.03 5.12
C ARG A 419 4.65 25.75 5.39
N ASN A 420 4.42 24.59 5.98
CA ASN A 420 3.10 24.08 6.37
C ASN A 420 2.04 24.18 5.25
N PRO A 421 2.36 23.78 4.00
CA PRO A 421 1.36 23.70 2.94
C PRO A 421 0.29 22.66 3.28
N THR A 422 -0.96 23.04 3.10
CA THR A 422 -2.12 22.16 3.27
C THR A 422 -3.09 22.34 2.13
N TYR A 423 -3.85 21.30 1.80
CA TYR A 423 -4.94 21.35 0.83
C TYR A 423 -6.09 20.42 1.23
N THR A 424 -7.30 20.72 0.77
CA THR A 424 -8.51 19.95 1.09
C THR A 424 -9.42 19.86 -0.12
N GLY A 425 -10.27 18.84 -0.16
CA GLY A 425 -11.23 18.67 -1.23
C GLY A 425 -12.24 17.57 -1.00
N ILE A 426 -13.20 17.51 -1.93
CA ILE A 426 -14.14 16.41 -2.12
C ILE A 426 -13.62 15.59 -3.30
N GLY A 427 -13.42 14.28 -3.11
CA GLY A 427 -12.76 13.38 -4.07
C GLY A 427 -13.14 13.64 -5.52
N PRO A 428 -14.40 13.46 -5.93
CA PRO A 428 -14.81 13.67 -7.33
C PRO A 428 -14.62 15.08 -7.87
N ARG A 429 -14.71 16.11 -7.02
CA ARG A 429 -14.48 17.50 -7.45
C ARG A 429 -13.01 17.78 -7.66
N PHE A 430 -12.16 17.29 -6.76
CA PHE A 430 -10.71 17.42 -6.85
C PHE A 430 -10.16 16.65 -8.05
N TRP A 431 -10.47 15.36 -8.17
CA TRP A 431 -10.06 14.56 -9.32
C TRP A 431 -10.67 15.06 -10.64
N GLY A 432 -11.85 15.68 -10.59
CA GLY A 432 -12.48 16.36 -11.71
C GLY A 432 -11.76 17.62 -12.18
N SER A 433 -10.98 18.29 -11.32
CA SER A 433 -10.24 19.50 -11.65
C SER A 433 -8.81 19.26 -12.13
N MET A 434 -8.40 17.99 -12.23
CA MET A 434 -7.10 17.59 -12.77
C MET A 434 -7.02 17.88 -14.27
N ASP A 435 -6.13 18.80 -14.67
CA ASP A 435 -6.04 19.29 -16.04
C ASP A 435 -4.66 19.11 -16.70
N MET A 436 -3.63 18.78 -15.92
CA MET A 436 -2.34 18.30 -16.43
C MET A 436 -1.81 17.14 -15.60
N LEU A 437 -1.08 16.24 -16.24
CA LEU A 437 -0.52 15.03 -15.65
C LEU A 437 0.84 14.73 -16.27
N SER A 438 1.81 14.45 -15.41
CA SER A 438 3.19 14.17 -15.78
C SER A 438 3.35 12.79 -16.44
N SER A 439 4.32 12.68 -17.35
CA SER A 439 4.79 11.44 -17.97
C SER A 439 5.70 10.62 -17.04
N ASP A 440 6.28 11.26 -16.03
CA ASP A 440 7.22 10.65 -15.11
C ASP A 440 6.47 9.97 -13.97
N VAL A 441 6.57 8.63 -13.91
CA VAL A 441 5.88 7.79 -12.93
C VAL A 441 6.87 7.07 -12.02
N THR A 442 6.55 7.07 -10.72
CA THR A 442 7.25 6.27 -9.72
C THR A 442 6.25 5.34 -9.04
N ALA A 443 6.57 4.05 -8.94
CA ALA A 443 5.79 3.10 -8.15
C ALA A 443 6.15 3.21 -6.66
N TRP A 444 5.53 4.16 -5.96
CA TRP A 444 5.79 4.39 -4.54
C TRP A 444 5.25 3.25 -3.67
N GLY A 445 6.10 2.64 -2.85
CA GLY A 445 5.73 1.56 -1.94
C GLY A 445 5.25 2.08 -0.58
N THR A 446 4.11 1.56 -0.11
CA THR A 446 3.55 1.82 1.22
C THR A 446 3.50 0.52 2.03
N PRO A 447 4.41 0.31 2.99
CA PRO A 447 4.56 -0.97 3.70
C PRO A 447 3.63 -1.12 4.91
N ASN A 448 2.73 -0.17 5.20
CA ASN A 448 2.02 -0.12 6.48
C ASN A 448 0.51 0.18 6.36
N CYS A 449 -0.14 -0.22 5.27
CA CYS A 449 -1.58 -0.05 5.12
C CYS A 449 -2.33 -0.95 6.13
N GLY A 450 -3.14 -0.37 7.01
CA GLY A 450 -3.86 -1.11 8.07
C GLY A 450 -5.30 -1.49 7.68
N LYS A 451 -5.75 -2.70 8.01
CA LYS A 451 -7.13 -3.18 7.83
C LYS A 451 -7.47 -4.33 8.79
N GLY A 452 -8.75 -4.61 9.02
CA GLY A 452 -9.20 -5.81 9.72
C GLY A 452 -9.25 -5.71 11.23
N GLN A 453 -10.07 -6.56 11.86
CA GLN A 453 -9.99 -6.85 13.28
C GLN A 453 -10.03 -8.37 13.50
N PRO A 454 -8.95 -9.01 14.00
CA PRO A 454 -7.68 -8.41 14.46
C PRO A 454 -6.89 -7.72 13.33
N GLY A 455 -6.16 -6.66 13.69
CA GLY A 455 -5.42 -5.81 12.75
C GLY A 455 -4.43 -6.57 11.87
N GLN A 456 -4.38 -6.15 10.60
CA GLN A 456 -3.47 -6.63 9.57
C GLN A 456 -2.77 -5.46 8.87
N ILE A 457 -1.49 -5.65 8.58
CA ILE A 457 -0.72 -4.75 7.73
C ILE A 457 -0.72 -5.30 6.29
N GLY A 458 -0.67 -4.43 5.29
CA GLY A 458 -0.50 -4.83 3.91
C GLY A 458 0.41 -3.87 3.18
N HIS A 459 1.21 -4.45 2.29
CA HIS A 459 2.23 -3.77 1.53
C HIS A 459 1.70 -3.47 0.13
N THR A 460 1.50 -2.21 -0.21
CA THR A 460 0.83 -1.78 -1.45
C THR A 460 1.72 -0.84 -2.25
N GLY A 461 1.56 -0.82 -3.57
CA GLY A 461 2.26 0.12 -4.45
C GLY A 461 1.31 1.17 -5.03
N HIS A 462 1.85 2.34 -5.33
CA HIS A 462 1.13 3.45 -5.96
C HIS A 462 1.99 4.05 -7.07
N PRO A 463 1.92 3.50 -8.30
CA PRO A 463 2.37 4.22 -9.48
C PRO A 463 1.72 5.60 -9.51
N ALA A 464 2.52 6.64 -9.35
CA ALA A 464 2.04 8.01 -9.29
C ALA A 464 2.96 8.92 -10.08
N ALA A 465 2.34 9.91 -10.71
CA ALA A 465 3.00 10.98 -11.45
C ALA A 465 2.53 12.31 -10.89
N ALA A 466 3.34 13.36 -11.05
CA ALA A 466 2.94 14.70 -10.63
C ALA A 466 1.68 15.14 -11.41
N ALA A 467 0.73 15.80 -10.75
CA ALA A 467 -0.54 16.22 -11.35
C ALA A 467 -0.91 17.65 -10.96
N ARG A 468 -1.54 18.38 -11.89
CA ARG A 468 -2.02 19.75 -11.69
C ARG A 468 -3.53 19.75 -11.55
N PHE A 469 -3.99 20.48 -10.55
CA PHE A 469 -5.40 20.64 -10.21
C PHE A 469 -5.75 22.12 -10.15
N THR A 470 -6.90 22.48 -10.70
CA THR A 470 -7.42 23.85 -10.68
C THR A 470 -8.40 24.05 -9.53
N ASN A 471 -8.55 25.29 -9.07
CA ASN A 471 -9.53 25.72 -8.07
C ASN A 471 -9.46 24.90 -6.77
N VAL A 472 -8.26 24.66 -6.25
CA VAL A 472 -8.04 23.90 -5.02
C VAL A 472 -7.88 24.84 -3.84
N ARG A 473 -8.58 24.54 -2.75
CA ARG A 473 -8.42 25.26 -1.48
C ARG A 473 -7.12 24.83 -0.79
N VAL A 474 -6.22 25.78 -0.64
CA VAL A 474 -4.90 25.61 -0.01
C VAL A 474 -4.73 26.48 1.25
N GLY A 475 -3.73 26.17 2.06
CA GLY A 475 -3.39 26.93 3.27
C GLY A 475 -4.52 26.91 4.30
N VAL A 476 -5.26 25.80 4.37
CA VAL A 476 -6.33 25.57 5.34
C VAL A 476 -5.73 25.57 6.74
N ARG A 477 -6.23 26.46 7.59
CA ARG A 477 -5.92 26.53 9.01
C ARG A 477 -7.13 26.00 9.79
N GLY A 478 -6.85 25.14 10.77
CA GLY A 478 -7.85 24.61 11.70
C GLY A 478 -8.48 25.70 12.54
#